data_AF-A2Z782-F1
#
_entry.id   AF-A2Z782-F1
#
_cell.length_a   1.000
_cell.length_b   1.000
_cell.length_c   1.000
_cell.angle_alpha   90.00
_cell.angle_beta   90.00
_cell.angle_gamma   90.00
#
_symmetry.space_group_name_H-M   'P 1'
#
loop_
_entity.id
_entity.type
_entity.pdbx_description
1 polymer ?
#
loop_
_entity_poly.entity_id
_entity_poly.type
_entity_poly.pdbx_seq_one_letter_code
_entity_poly.pdbx_strand_id
1 'polypeptide(L)'
;MRIIINVLTNMQRQLLEQNFGAFNSFKDDYFMVIATKSIMKLLAFGSSLICNWKNADKDNLLTHSGAETTLVMQMILKLVIMYRALKDEMPVLLLLFLGQTEHTVLVEFGRLIDRSSALVLDLFVDLNNFVKSQRLVMDDVGVHRVTRHTMDYIGSLVEQKDTIYLMLEGSPNAFVELVTQLISALEFMLVMNSRTLTLQGQQQLFLLNNVHFMLEQAKKFNDLGLILGQSWLIQRQEQLTQLITGYMEDSWEPVMSSLFEKKTLVSVILWSNHLFDEFISSLEKIYSMQKTWKVSDPLIRQKLREAIIQKVIPLFRQQLEKKHKPSYDRVEHLESQLLEMFEG
;
A
#
# COMPACT_ATOMS: atom_id res chain seq x y z
N MET A 1 -15.65 24.58 -11.60
CA MET A 1 -15.00 25.33 -12.69
C MET A 1 -15.75 25.15 -14.00
N ARG A 2 -15.81 23.93 -14.56
CA ARG A 2 -16.54 23.57 -15.80
C ARG A 2 -17.92 24.22 -15.98
N ILE A 3 -18.78 24.18 -14.96
CA ILE A 3 -20.13 24.78 -15.05
C ILE A 3 -20.05 26.28 -15.31
N ILE A 4 -19.19 27.01 -14.59
CA ILE A 4 -19.05 28.45 -14.74
C ILE A 4 -18.44 28.79 -16.10
N ILE A 5 -17.45 28.02 -16.55
CA ILE A 5 -16.85 28.20 -17.88
C ILE A 5 -17.90 27.97 -18.98
N ASN A 6 -18.68 26.89 -18.91
CA ASN A 6 -19.77 26.62 -19.86
C ASN A 6 -20.83 27.73 -19.87
N VAL A 7 -21.18 28.29 -18.70
CA VAL A 7 -22.09 29.44 -18.62
C VAL A 7 -21.49 30.65 -19.32
N LEU A 8 -20.23 30.99 -19.04
CA LEU A 8 -19.53 32.10 -19.68
C LEU A 8 -19.41 31.92 -21.21
N THR A 9 -19.08 30.72 -21.68
CA THR A 9 -19.03 30.40 -23.12
C THR A 9 -20.39 30.58 -23.79
N ASN A 10 -21.47 30.12 -23.15
CA ASN A 10 -22.82 30.33 -23.69
C ASN A 10 -23.24 31.80 -23.67
N MET A 11 -22.89 32.54 -22.61
CA MET A 11 -23.13 33.98 -22.54
C MET A 11 -22.40 34.73 -23.67
N GLN A 12 -21.12 34.40 -23.91
CA GLN A 12 -20.34 35.00 -24.99
C GLN A 12 -20.97 34.72 -26.35
N ARG A 13 -21.35 33.47 -26.61
CA ARG A 13 -22.02 33.08 -27.85
C ARG A 13 -23.31 33.87 -28.09
N GLN A 14 -24.17 33.97 -27.07
CA GLN A 14 -25.42 34.73 -27.16
C GLN A 14 -25.18 36.23 -27.40
N LEU A 15 -24.17 36.81 -26.75
CA LEU A 15 -23.78 38.21 -26.95
C LEU A 15 -23.25 38.48 -28.36
N LEU A 16 -22.55 37.50 -28.97
CA LEU A 16 -22.04 37.61 -30.33
C LEU A 16 -23.14 37.46 -31.38
N GLU A 17 -24.11 36.55 -31.18
CA GLU A 17 -25.22 36.28 -32.11
C GLU A 17 -26.24 37.43 -32.20
N GLN A 18 -26.42 38.21 -31.13
CA GLN A 18 -27.44 39.25 -31.05
C GLN A 18 -26.89 40.64 -31.41
N ASN A 19 -27.72 41.44 -32.09
CA ASN A 19 -27.44 42.83 -32.39
C ASN A 19 -28.15 43.74 -31.38
N PHE A 20 -27.37 44.48 -30.58
CA PHE A 20 -27.88 45.37 -29.52
C PHE A 20 -27.71 46.87 -29.84
N GLY A 21 -27.55 47.23 -31.13
CA GLY A 21 -27.38 48.63 -31.53
C GLY A 21 -26.12 49.26 -30.94
N ALA A 22 -26.27 50.38 -30.22
CA ALA A 22 -25.15 51.10 -29.59
C ALA A 22 -24.36 50.26 -28.59
N PHE A 23 -24.98 49.26 -27.94
CA PHE A 23 -24.29 48.36 -27.01
C PHE A 23 -23.23 47.50 -27.69
N ASN A 24 -23.33 47.26 -29.00
CA ASN A 24 -22.34 46.46 -29.72
C ASN A 24 -20.93 47.06 -29.67
N SER A 25 -20.78 48.37 -29.44
CA SER A 25 -19.46 49.00 -29.38
C SER A 25 -18.67 48.67 -28.12
N PHE A 26 -19.32 48.13 -27.07
CA PHE A 26 -18.68 47.82 -25.78
C PHE A 26 -19.12 46.48 -25.17
N LYS A 27 -19.86 45.64 -25.92
CA LYS A 27 -20.35 44.35 -25.43
C LYS A 27 -19.23 43.38 -25.04
N ASP A 28 -18.10 43.43 -25.75
CA ASP A 28 -16.95 42.58 -25.47
C ASP A 28 -16.26 43.00 -24.16
N ASP A 29 -16.05 44.30 -23.96
CA ASP A 29 -15.51 44.84 -22.69
C ASP A 29 -16.43 44.50 -21.51
N TYR A 30 -17.75 44.63 -21.70
CA TYR A 30 -18.75 44.25 -20.70
C TYR A 30 -18.66 42.76 -20.34
N PHE A 31 -18.57 41.88 -21.34
CA PHE A 31 -18.40 40.45 -21.12
C PHE A 31 -17.08 40.15 -20.39
N MET A 32 -15.97 40.74 -20.82
CA MET A 32 -14.65 40.52 -20.23
C MET A 32 -14.62 40.86 -18.74
N VAL A 33 -15.23 41.97 -18.33
CA VAL A 33 -15.31 42.34 -16.90
C VAL A 33 -16.02 41.26 -16.08
N ILE A 34 -17.15 40.74 -16.58
CA ILE A 34 -17.94 39.70 -15.89
C ILE A 34 -17.17 38.38 -15.86
N ALA A 35 -16.61 37.97 -17.00
CA ALA A 35 -15.86 36.74 -17.15
C ALA A 35 -14.62 36.74 -16.24
N THR A 36 -13.81 37.82 -16.28
CA THR A 36 -12.61 37.95 -15.44
C THR A 36 -12.98 37.91 -13.97
N LYS A 37 -13.99 38.68 -13.53
CA LYS A 37 -14.42 38.65 -12.12
C LYS A 37 -14.87 37.26 -11.66
N SER A 38 -15.56 36.52 -12.53
CA SER A 38 -16.07 35.19 -12.21
C SER A 38 -14.96 34.15 -12.12
N ILE A 39 -14.03 34.15 -13.08
CA ILE A 39 -12.88 33.23 -13.09
C ILE A 39 -11.91 33.55 -11.94
N MET A 40 -11.60 34.83 -11.71
CA MET A 40 -10.70 35.21 -10.62
C MET A 40 -11.23 34.79 -9.24
N LYS A 41 -12.54 34.83 -9.00
CA LYS A 41 -13.14 34.29 -7.78
C LYS A 41 -12.92 32.79 -7.62
N LEU A 42 -13.02 32.02 -8.70
CA LEU A 42 -12.74 30.57 -8.67
C LEU A 42 -11.27 30.28 -8.39
N LEU A 43 -10.35 31.01 -9.03
CA LEU A 43 -8.91 30.85 -8.81
C LEU A 43 -8.50 31.26 -7.40
N ALA A 44 -9.11 32.32 -6.86
CA ALA A 44 -8.91 32.74 -5.47
C ALA A 44 -9.41 31.68 -4.47
N PHE A 45 -10.56 31.04 -4.74
CA PHE A 45 -11.05 29.92 -3.93
C PHE A 45 -10.06 28.75 -3.93
N GLY A 46 -9.58 28.32 -5.10
CA GLY A 46 -8.56 27.27 -5.20
C GLY A 46 -7.28 27.61 -4.44
N SER A 47 -6.81 28.86 -4.59
CA SER A 47 -5.63 29.35 -3.87
C SER A 47 -5.81 29.33 -2.36
N SER A 48 -6.97 29.77 -1.86
CA SER A 48 -7.27 29.74 -0.43
C SER A 48 -7.32 28.32 0.12
N LEU A 49 -7.87 27.38 -0.65
CA LEU A 49 -7.96 25.98 -0.25
C LEU A 49 -6.55 25.34 -0.14
N ILE A 50 -5.65 25.61 -1.09
CA ILE A 50 -4.23 25.20 -0.98
C ILE A 50 -3.56 25.81 0.25
N CYS A 51 -3.74 27.12 0.50
CA CYS A 51 -3.17 27.77 1.68
C CYS A 51 -3.68 27.16 2.98
N ASN A 52 -4.98 26.88 3.07
CA ASN A 52 -5.58 26.25 4.25
C ASN A 52 -5.02 24.85 4.48
N TRP A 53 -4.80 24.07 3.41
CA TRP A 53 -4.21 22.74 3.51
C TRP A 53 -2.73 22.76 3.87
N LYS A 54 -1.97 23.72 3.36
CA LYS A 54 -0.57 23.91 3.72
C LYS A 54 -0.38 24.32 5.19
N ASN A 55 -1.31 25.13 5.69
CA ASN A 55 -1.29 25.65 7.05
C ASN A 55 -2.10 24.81 8.05
N ALA A 56 -2.71 23.71 7.60
CA ALA A 56 -3.40 22.78 8.49
C ALA A 56 -2.37 22.27 9.49
N ASP A 57 -2.62 22.54 10.77
CA ASP A 57 -1.65 22.39 11.85
C ASP A 57 -1.10 20.96 11.90
N LYS A 58 0.16 20.81 11.48
CA LYS A 58 0.87 19.53 11.47
C LYS A 58 1.03 18.98 12.89
N ASP A 59 0.87 19.80 13.93
CA ASP A 59 0.97 19.40 15.34
C ASP A 59 -0.33 18.78 15.88
N ASN A 60 -1.51 19.25 15.44
CA ASN A 60 -2.79 18.57 15.71
C ASN A 60 -2.93 17.26 14.92
N LEU A 61 -2.13 17.16 13.85
CA LEU A 61 -1.53 15.96 13.28
C LEU A 61 -1.51 14.73 14.20
N LEU A 62 -0.61 14.83 15.17
CA LEU A 62 0.27 13.77 15.70
C LEU A 62 -0.34 12.86 16.76
N THR A 63 -1.65 12.93 16.99
CA THR A 63 -2.29 12.30 18.16
C THR A 63 -3.01 10.99 17.85
N HIS A 64 -3.20 10.63 16.57
CA HIS A 64 -3.85 9.37 16.18
C HIS A 64 -3.20 8.79 14.90
N SER A 65 -2.25 7.87 15.09
CA SER A 65 -1.23 7.50 14.08
C SER A 65 -1.70 6.85 12.77
N GLY A 66 -3.00 6.83 12.45
CA GLY A 66 -3.53 6.38 11.15
C GLY A 66 -4.50 7.34 10.47
N ALA A 67 -5.11 8.28 11.20
CA ALA A 67 -6.03 9.25 10.61
C ALA A 67 -5.29 10.27 9.72
N GLU A 68 -4.06 10.60 10.11
CA GLU A 68 -3.17 11.53 9.42
C GLU A 68 -2.82 11.02 8.01
N THR A 69 -2.38 9.77 7.93
CA THR A 69 -2.06 9.09 6.67
C THR A 69 -3.24 9.14 5.70
N THR A 70 -4.44 8.76 6.17
CA THR A 70 -5.65 8.77 5.34
C THR A 70 -6.04 10.18 4.91
N LEU A 71 -5.91 11.18 5.78
CA LEU A 71 -6.19 12.58 5.43
C LEU A 71 -5.25 13.05 4.31
N VAL A 72 -3.94 12.84 4.46
CA VAL A 72 -2.94 13.26 3.48
C VAL A 72 -3.15 12.56 2.13
N MET A 73 -3.43 11.25 2.14
CA MET A 73 -3.81 10.50 0.94
C MET A 73 -5.02 11.14 0.23
N GLN A 74 -6.07 11.51 0.98
CA GLN A 74 -7.24 12.17 0.40
C GLN A 74 -6.93 13.58 -0.13
N MET A 75 -6.08 14.35 0.55
CA MET A 75 -5.67 15.68 0.12
C MET A 75 -4.93 15.62 -1.22
N ILE A 76 -3.99 14.67 -1.36
CA ILE A 76 -3.25 14.44 -2.60
C ILE A 76 -4.22 14.14 -3.75
N LEU A 77 -5.13 13.16 -3.58
CA LEU A 77 -6.09 12.82 -4.64
C LEU A 77 -7.00 13.99 -5.02
N LYS A 78 -7.44 14.80 -4.04
CA LYS A 78 -8.24 16.01 -4.32
C LYS A 78 -7.44 17.06 -5.09
N LEU A 79 -6.14 17.24 -4.78
CA LEU A 79 -5.26 18.13 -5.53
C LEU A 79 -5.03 17.65 -6.96
N VAL A 80 -4.84 16.34 -7.17
CA VAL A 80 -4.68 15.76 -8.52
C VAL A 80 -5.96 15.98 -9.35
N ILE A 81 -7.14 15.77 -8.77
CA ILE A 81 -8.43 16.06 -9.43
C ILE A 81 -8.56 17.55 -9.76
N MET A 82 -8.18 18.42 -8.82
CA MET A 82 -8.20 19.87 -9.05
C MET A 82 -7.24 20.30 -10.17
N TYR A 83 -6.01 19.78 -10.17
CA TYR A 83 -5.03 20.03 -11.21
C TYR A 83 -5.54 19.58 -12.58
N ARG A 84 -6.12 18.38 -12.67
CA ARG A 84 -6.75 17.88 -13.90
C ARG A 84 -7.84 18.82 -14.38
N ALA A 85 -8.77 19.17 -13.49
CA ALA A 85 -9.88 20.06 -13.82
C ALA A 85 -9.42 21.46 -14.25
N LEU A 86 -8.28 21.96 -13.72
CA LEU A 86 -7.65 23.16 -14.25
C LEU A 86 -7.17 22.86 -15.68
N LYS A 87 -6.25 21.93 -15.85
CA LYS A 87 -5.61 21.65 -17.13
C LYS A 87 -6.60 21.40 -18.28
N ASP A 88 -7.67 20.65 -18.02
CA ASP A 88 -8.70 20.31 -19.01
C ASP A 88 -9.48 21.55 -19.49
N GLU A 89 -9.65 22.54 -18.63
CA GLU A 89 -10.42 23.76 -18.92
C GLU A 89 -9.55 24.88 -19.51
N MET A 90 -8.22 24.75 -19.45
CA MET A 90 -7.27 25.74 -19.94
C MET A 90 -7.48 26.14 -21.41
N PRO A 91 -7.70 25.20 -22.37
CA PRO A 91 -7.94 25.57 -23.76
C PRO A 91 -9.21 26.40 -23.95
N VAL A 92 -10.25 26.14 -23.16
CA VAL A 92 -11.51 26.89 -23.22
C VAL A 92 -11.33 28.30 -22.64
N LEU A 93 -10.55 28.43 -21.56
CA LEU A 93 -10.20 29.73 -20.99
C LEU A 93 -9.38 30.59 -21.97
N LEU A 94 -8.44 29.99 -22.71
CA LEU A 94 -7.67 30.69 -23.75
C LEU A 94 -8.56 31.25 -24.88
N LEU A 95 -9.66 30.58 -25.20
CA LEU A 95 -10.62 31.06 -26.21
C LEU A 95 -11.58 32.13 -25.66
N LEU A 96 -11.84 32.11 -24.36
CA LEU A 96 -12.78 33.02 -23.69
C LEU A 96 -12.22 34.43 -23.50
N PHE A 97 -10.91 34.56 -23.29
CA PHE A 97 -10.26 35.82 -22.98
C PHE A 97 -9.33 36.28 -24.10
N LEU A 98 -9.22 37.59 -24.29
CA LEU A 98 -8.31 38.21 -25.26
C LEU A 98 -7.47 39.31 -24.58
N GLY A 99 -6.24 39.52 -25.03
CA GLY A 99 -5.43 40.69 -24.68
C GLY A 99 -4.98 40.73 -23.21
N GLN A 100 -5.13 41.87 -22.53
CA GLN A 100 -4.61 42.05 -21.16
C GLN A 100 -5.35 41.22 -20.09
N THR A 101 -6.65 41.00 -20.28
CA THR A 101 -7.45 40.15 -19.38
C THR A 101 -7.05 38.69 -19.48
N GLU A 102 -6.67 38.23 -20.68
CA GLU A 102 -6.12 36.90 -20.92
C GLU A 102 -4.84 36.70 -20.12
N HIS A 103 -3.88 37.61 -20.26
CA HIS A 103 -2.60 37.54 -19.53
C HIS A 103 -2.81 37.46 -18.00
N THR A 104 -3.72 38.28 -17.46
CA THR A 104 -4.00 38.29 -16.02
C THR A 104 -4.57 36.95 -15.53
N VAL A 105 -5.54 36.39 -16.25
CA VAL A 105 -6.15 35.10 -15.91
C VAL A 105 -5.13 33.98 -16.03
N LEU A 106 -4.31 33.97 -17.09
CA LEU A 106 -3.29 32.95 -17.32
C LEU A 106 -2.21 32.94 -16.23
N VAL A 107 -1.79 34.12 -15.76
CA VAL A 107 -0.80 34.22 -14.68
C VAL A 107 -1.34 33.61 -13.38
N GLU A 108 -2.57 33.94 -12.97
CA GLU A 108 -3.15 33.36 -11.75
C GLU A 108 -3.42 31.86 -11.89
N PHE A 109 -3.77 31.43 -13.09
CA PHE A 109 -3.98 30.03 -13.41
C PHE A 109 -2.68 29.21 -13.30
N GLY A 110 -1.61 29.70 -13.92
CA GLY A 110 -0.28 29.11 -13.82
C GLY A 110 0.20 29.03 -12.38
N ARG A 111 0.05 30.12 -11.60
CA ARG A 111 0.38 30.11 -10.17
C ARG A 111 -0.39 29.06 -9.39
N LEU A 112 -1.68 28.85 -9.70
CA LEU A 112 -2.50 27.84 -9.02
C LEU A 112 -2.04 26.42 -9.37
N ILE A 113 -1.71 26.17 -10.64
CA ILE A 113 -1.11 24.91 -11.11
C ILE A 113 0.21 24.65 -10.37
N ASP A 114 1.13 25.61 -10.39
CA ASP A 114 2.46 25.47 -9.77
C ASP A 114 2.36 25.20 -8.27
N ARG A 115 1.48 25.94 -7.57
CA ARG A 115 1.20 25.73 -6.14
C ARG A 115 0.59 24.36 -5.86
N SER A 116 -0.25 23.85 -6.75
CA SER A 116 -0.86 22.53 -6.61
C SER A 116 0.20 21.43 -6.75
N SER A 117 1.06 21.53 -7.76
CA SER A 117 2.19 20.60 -7.96
C SER A 117 3.14 20.62 -6.77
N ALA A 118 3.55 21.80 -6.31
CA ALA A 118 4.43 21.96 -5.17
C ALA A 118 3.82 21.36 -3.88
N LEU A 119 2.54 21.63 -3.60
CA LEU A 119 1.88 21.08 -2.42
C LEU A 119 1.75 19.55 -2.50
N VAL A 120 1.50 18.98 -3.69
CA VAL A 120 1.45 17.52 -3.85
C VAL A 120 2.80 16.89 -3.53
N LEU A 121 3.91 17.48 -3.97
CA LEU A 121 5.26 17.02 -3.64
C LEU A 121 5.52 17.07 -2.12
N ASP A 122 5.21 18.19 -1.48
CA ASP A 122 5.34 18.35 -0.02
C ASP A 122 4.51 17.27 0.73
N LEU A 123 3.26 17.06 0.31
CA LEU A 123 2.38 16.07 0.92
C LEU A 123 2.84 14.63 0.69
N PHE A 124 3.50 14.32 -0.43
CA PHE A 124 4.08 13.00 -0.65
C PHE A 124 5.27 12.72 0.28
N VAL A 125 6.07 13.73 0.58
CA VAL A 125 7.13 13.62 1.58
C VAL A 125 6.53 13.38 2.97
N ASP A 126 5.52 14.18 3.35
CA ASP A 126 4.81 14.02 4.61
C ASP A 126 4.17 12.62 4.71
N LEU A 127 3.49 12.17 3.65
CA LEU A 127 2.86 10.85 3.58
C LEU A 127 3.88 9.72 3.82
N ASN A 128 5.03 9.78 3.14
CA ASN A 128 6.10 8.80 3.32
C ASN A 128 6.56 8.73 4.79
N ASN A 129 6.70 9.89 5.44
CA ASN A 129 7.10 9.96 6.84
C ASN A 129 6.02 9.42 7.77
N PHE A 130 4.75 9.77 7.54
CA PHE A 130 3.62 9.26 8.33
C PHE A 130 3.44 7.75 8.18
N VAL A 131 3.56 7.22 6.97
CA VAL A 131 3.52 5.76 6.75
C VAL A 131 4.67 5.08 7.48
N LYS A 132 5.90 5.62 7.41
CA LYS A 132 7.07 5.04 8.09
C LYS A 132 6.95 5.06 9.62
N SER A 133 6.37 6.11 10.19
CA SER A 133 6.29 6.31 11.65
C SER A 133 5.09 5.65 12.31
N GLN A 134 4.16 5.12 11.52
CA GLN A 134 2.93 4.53 12.01
C GLN A 134 3.18 3.32 12.93
N ARG A 135 2.53 3.33 14.10
CA ARG A 135 2.55 2.22 15.05
C ARG A 135 1.29 1.38 14.90
N LEU A 136 1.46 0.08 14.75
CA LEU A 136 0.37 -0.87 14.56
C LEU A 136 -0.01 -1.52 15.88
N VAL A 137 -1.32 -1.73 16.06
CA VAL A 137 -1.83 -2.65 17.09
C VAL A 137 -1.93 -4.01 16.42
N MET A 138 -1.14 -4.96 16.92
CA MET A 138 -0.94 -6.27 16.32
C MET A 138 -1.77 -7.31 17.07
N ASP A 139 -2.93 -7.66 16.52
CA ASP A 139 -3.83 -8.65 17.12
C ASP A 139 -3.64 -10.05 16.52
N ASP A 140 -3.08 -10.14 15.30
CA ASP A 140 -2.81 -11.38 14.58
C ASP A 140 -1.59 -11.27 13.64
N VAL A 141 -1.28 -12.36 12.95
CA VAL A 141 -0.23 -12.44 11.92
C VAL A 141 -0.77 -12.16 10.50
N GLY A 142 -2.03 -11.74 10.36
CA GLY A 142 -2.70 -11.57 9.08
C GLY A 142 -2.28 -10.33 8.29
N VAL A 143 -2.96 -10.10 7.16
CA VAL A 143 -2.76 -8.88 6.37
C VAL A 143 -3.32 -7.69 7.14
N HIS A 144 -2.47 -6.73 7.49
CA HIS A 144 -2.87 -5.58 8.27
C HIS A 144 -3.72 -4.59 7.45
N ARG A 145 -4.68 -3.93 8.10
CA ARG A 145 -5.58 -2.94 7.46
C ARG A 145 -4.82 -1.80 6.78
N VAL A 146 -3.68 -1.39 7.35
CA VAL A 146 -2.82 -0.33 6.79
C VAL A 146 -2.18 -0.79 5.49
N THR A 147 -1.70 -2.03 5.41
CA THR A 147 -1.18 -2.61 4.17
C THR A 147 -2.22 -2.56 3.07
N ARG A 148 -3.46 -2.99 3.37
CA ARG A 148 -4.58 -2.91 2.43
C ARG A 148 -4.85 -1.48 1.98
N HIS A 149 -5.03 -0.57 2.94
CA HIS A 149 -5.35 0.83 2.66
C HIS A 149 -4.27 1.52 1.82
N THR A 150 -2.99 1.33 2.16
CA THR A 150 -1.87 1.92 1.42
C THR A 150 -1.74 1.34 0.01
N MET A 151 -1.93 0.02 -0.17
CA MET A 151 -1.88 -0.59 -1.51
C MET A 151 -3.08 -0.19 -2.37
N ASP A 152 -4.27 -0.06 -1.80
CA ASP A 152 -5.45 0.45 -2.52
C ASP A 152 -5.24 1.90 -2.95
N TYR A 153 -4.66 2.74 -2.06
CA TYR A 153 -4.28 4.11 -2.39
C TYR A 153 -3.24 4.19 -3.50
N ILE A 154 -2.20 3.35 -3.47
CA ILE A 154 -1.21 3.25 -4.56
C ILE A 154 -1.92 2.89 -5.87
N GLY A 155 -2.88 1.97 -5.85
CA GLY A 155 -3.73 1.68 -7.01
C GLY A 155 -4.42 2.93 -7.55
N SER A 156 -5.05 3.73 -6.67
CA SER A 156 -5.67 5.00 -7.05
C SER A 156 -4.69 6.04 -7.61
N LEU A 157 -3.43 6.06 -7.14
CA LEU A 157 -2.39 6.92 -7.73
C LEU A 157 -2.05 6.48 -9.15
N VAL A 158 -1.90 5.18 -9.38
CA VAL A 158 -1.59 4.61 -10.69
C VAL A 158 -2.71 4.88 -11.69
N GLU A 159 -3.98 4.81 -11.26
CA GLU A 159 -5.13 5.20 -12.09
C GLU A 159 -5.09 6.68 -12.52
N GLN A 160 -4.38 7.53 -11.78
CA GLN A 160 -4.21 8.95 -12.08
C GLN A 160 -2.82 9.31 -12.61
N LYS A 161 -2.01 8.31 -13.00
CA LYS A 161 -0.60 8.47 -13.38
C LYS A 161 -0.35 9.59 -14.39
N ASP A 162 -1.19 9.73 -15.42
CA ASP A 162 -0.98 10.72 -16.48
C ASP A 162 -1.10 12.15 -15.94
N THR A 163 -2.03 12.38 -15.01
CA THR A 163 -2.17 13.68 -14.35
C THR A 163 -0.99 13.95 -13.43
N ILE A 164 -0.58 12.94 -12.66
CA ILE A 164 0.53 13.08 -11.71
C ILE A 164 1.85 13.29 -12.46
N TYR A 165 2.09 12.62 -13.59
CA TYR A 165 3.26 12.89 -14.45
C TYR A 165 3.35 14.37 -14.82
N LEU A 166 2.24 14.99 -15.18
CA LEU A 166 2.20 16.40 -15.53
C LEU A 166 2.45 17.32 -14.34
N MET A 167 2.03 16.92 -13.13
CA MET A 167 2.36 17.62 -11.89
C MET A 167 3.84 17.52 -11.55
N LEU A 168 4.48 16.41 -11.93
CA LEU A 168 5.90 16.11 -11.73
C LEU A 168 6.76 16.52 -12.93
N GLU A 169 6.47 17.69 -13.52
CA GLU A 169 7.21 18.27 -14.66
C GLU A 169 7.28 17.34 -15.90
N GLY A 170 6.34 16.41 -16.03
CA GLY A 170 6.31 15.43 -17.11
C GLY A 170 7.29 14.27 -16.94
N SER A 171 7.86 14.06 -15.74
CA SER A 171 8.85 13.00 -15.46
C SER A 171 8.18 11.69 -15.00
N PRO A 172 8.16 10.63 -15.83
CA PRO A 172 7.64 9.33 -15.40
C PRO A 172 8.53 8.71 -14.30
N ASN A 173 9.84 8.99 -14.34
CA ASN A 173 10.79 8.49 -13.35
C ASN A 173 10.50 9.03 -11.95
N ALA A 174 10.12 10.31 -11.84
CA ALA A 174 9.76 10.91 -10.56
C ALA A 174 8.53 10.21 -9.93
N PHE A 175 7.55 9.81 -10.75
CA PHE A 175 6.40 9.06 -10.27
C PHE A 175 6.75 7.62 -9.87
N VAL A 176 7.57 6.93 -10.67
CA VAL A 176 8.09 5.60 -10.32
C VAL A 176 8.82 5.66 -8.98
N GLU A 177 9.67 6.66 -8.78
CA GLU A 177 10.38 6.88 -7.53
C GLU A 177 9.40 7.10 -6.37
N LEU A 178 8.39 7.94 -6.55
CA LEU A 178 7.36 8.22 -5.56
C LEU A 178 6.63 6.96 -5.10
N VAL A 179 6.14 6.16 -6.06
CA VAL A 179 5.43 4.90 -5.79
C VAL A 179 6.35 3.91 -5.08
N THR A 180 7.61 3.81 -5.52
CA THR A 180 8.62 2.92 -4.92
C THR A 180 8.97 3.35 -3.50
N GLN A 181 9.09 4.65 -3.23
CA GLN A 181 9.35 5.19 -1.89
C GLN A 181 8.19 4.89 -0.94
N LEU A 182 6.94 5.01 -1.40
CA LEU A 182 5.76 4.72 -0.58
C LEU A 182 5.62 3.22 -0.25
N ILE A 183 5.94 2.35 -1.22
CA ILE A 183 6.02 0.90 -0.99
C ILE A 183 7.14 0.58 0.02
N SER A 184 8.31 1.18 -0.14
CA SER A 184 9.44 1.01 0.79
C SER A 184 9.13 1.53 2.19
N ALA A 185 8.37 2.63 2.30
CA ALA A 185 7.87 3.18 3.55
C ALA A 185 6.95 2.19 4.28
N LEU A 186 6.01 1.59 3.54
CA LEU A 186 5.12 0.54 4.05
C LEU A 186 5.90 -0.68 4.52
N GLU A 187 6.85 -1.18 3.71
CA GLU A 187 7.68 -2.34 4.08
C GLU A 187 8.51 -2.09 5.33
N PHE A 188 9.15 -0.92 5.40
CA PHE A 188 9.91 -0.52 6.58
C PHE A 188 9.02 -0.52 7.84
N MET A 189 7.85 0.10 7.75
CA MET A 189 6.91 0.16 8.86
C MET A 189 6.43 -1.24 9.28
N LEU A 190 6.18 -2.15 8.33
CA LEU A 190 5.81 -3.54 8.63
C LEU A 190 6.93 -4.29 9.34
N VAL A 191 8.18 -4.16 8.89
CA VAL A 191 9.36 -4.76 9.55
C VAL A 191 9.58 -4.20 10.94
N MET A 192 9.37 -2.90 11.15
CA MET A 192 9.52 -2.29 12.46
C MET A 192 8.44 -2.75 13.44
N ASN A 193 7.19 -2.83 12.99
CA ASN A 193 6.07 -3.25 13.83
C ASN A 193 6.04 -4.77 14.05
N SER A 194 6.55 -5.59 13.13
CA SER A 194 6.64 -7.04 13.34
C SER A 194 7.47 -7.40 14.57
N ARG A 195 8.49 -6.61 14.90
CA ARG A 195 9.35 -6.78 16.08
C ARG A 195 8.61 -6.67 17.42
N THR A 196 7.37 -6.17 17.42
CA THR A 196 6.52 -6.13 18.62
C THR A 196 5.86 -7.48 18.91
N LEU A 197 5.80 -8.39 17.92
CA LEU A 197 5.30 -9.75 18.10
C LEU A 197 6.29 -10.58 18.92
N THR A 198 5.75 -11.39 19.83
CA THR A 198 6.52 -12.08 20.86
C THR A 198 7.41 -13.20 20.30
N LEU A 199 6.93 -13.92 19.29
CA LEU A 199 7.61 -15.07 18.71
C LEU A 199 8.18 -14.73 17.33
N GLN A 200 9.43 -15.10 17.06
CA GLN A 200 10.06 -14.87 15.74
C GLN A 200 9.25 -15.48 14.60
N GLY A 201 8.71 -16.69 14.78
CA GLY A 201 7.79 -17.30 13.81
C GLY A 201 6.55 -16.46 13.48
N GLN A 202 6.01 -15.71 14.44
CA GLN A 202 4.90 -14.76 14.18
C GLN A 202 5.37 -13.58 13.34
N GLN A 203 6.59 -13.09 13.58
CA GLN A 203 7.20 -12.01 12.79
C GLN A 203 7.34 -12.43 11.33
N GLN A 204 7.86 -13.64 11.08
CA GLN A 204 8.02 -14.19 9.74
C GLN A 204 6.68 -14.32 9.03
N LEU A 205 5.66 -14.89 9.69
CA LEU A 205 4.33 -15.07 9.09
C LEU A 205 3.60 -13.75 8.85
N PHE A 206 3.72 -12.80 9.76
CA PHE A 206 3.16 -11.46 9.57
C PHE A 206 3.75 -10.79 8.33
N LEU A 207 5.07 -10.78 8.20
CA LEU A 207 5.74 -10.23 7.03
C LEU A 207 5.36 -11.01 5.77
N LEU A 208 5.29 -12.34 5.83
CA LEU A 208 4.91 -13.20 4.71
C LEU A 208 3.52 -12.86 4.18
N ASN A 209 2.53 -12.76 5.07
CA ASN A 209 1.16 -12.40 4.70
C ASN A 209 1.08 -11.02 4.04
N ASN A 210 1.77 -10.02 4.60
CA ASN A 210 1.71 -8.65 4.10
C ASN A 210 2.51 -8.47 2.79
N VAL A 211 3.71 -9.03 2.67
CA VAL A 211 4.51 -9.00 1.43
C VAL A 211 3.79 -9.75 0.32
N HIS A 212 3.18 -10.90 0.62
CA HIS A 212 2.39 -11.64 -0.37
C HIS A 212 1.21 -10.82 -0.87
N PHE A 213 0.46 -10.20 0.04
CA PHE A 213 -0.65 -9.32 -0.32
C PHE A 213 -0.20 -8.16 -1.21
N MET A 214 0.93 -7.51 -0.89
CA MET A 214 1.50 -6.44 -1.72
C MET A 214 1.88 -6.93 -3.12
N LEU A 215 2.47 -8.13 -3.23
CA LEU A 215 2.81 -8.75 -4.51
C LEU A 215 1.56 -9.03 -5.35
N GLU A 216 0.50 -9.57 -4.75
CA GLU A 216 -0.75 -9.85 -5.45
C GLU A 216 -1.46 -8.56 -5.91
N GLN A 217 -1.41 -7.49 -5.11
CA GLN A 217 -1.91 -6.18 -5.53
C GLN A 217 -1.10 -5.61 -6.70
N ALA A 218 0.23 -5.76 -6.70
CA ALA A 218 1.08 -5.34 -7.82
C ALA A 218 0.77 -6.11 -9.12
N LYS A 219 0.40 -7.39 -9.02
CA LYS A 219 -0.06 -8.19 -10.18
C LYS A 219 -1.47 -7.81 -10.62
N LYS A 220 -2.36 -7.48 -9.67
CA LYS A 220 -3.75 -7.09 -9.95
C LYS A 220 -3.83 -5.78 -10.71
N PHE A 221 -3.05 -4.78 -10.30
CA PHE A 221 -2.94 -3.50 -11.00
C PHE A 221 -1.85 -3.63 -12.07
N ASN A 222 -2.19 -4.06 -13.29
CA ASN A 222 -1.22 -4.28 -14.39
C ASN A 222 -0.21 -3.13 -14.55
N ASP A 223 -0.68 -1.89 -14.46
CA ASP A 223 0.17 -0.71 -14.55
C ASP A 223 1.16 -0.58 -13.38
N LEU A 224 0.78 -0.99 -12.17
CA LEU A 224 1.67 -1.01 -11.01
C LEU A 224 2.80 -2.01 -11.20
N GLY A 225 2.50 -3.21 -11.70
CA GLY A 225 3.52 -4.21 -12.06
C GLY A 225 4.51 -3.69 -13.11
N LEU A 226 4.04 -2.91 -14.09
CA LEU A 226 4.90 -2.27 -15.09
C LEU A 226 5.77 -1.15 -14.50
N ILE A 227 5.21 -0.34 -13.59
CA ILE A 227 5.92 0.74 -12.90
C ILE A 227 7.05 0.21 -12.03
N LEU A 228 6.79 -0.88 -11.28
CA LEU A 228 7.77 -1.49 -10.38
C LEU A 228 8.80 -2.35 -11.14
N GLY A 229 8.40 -2.90 -12.28
CA GLY A 229 9.24 -3.71 -13.14
C GLY A 229 9.41 -5.16 -12.67
N GLN A 230 9.93 -5.99 -13.58
CA GLN A 230 10.09 -7.44 -13.34
C GLN A 230 11.11 -7.77 -12.25
N SER A 231 12.16 -6.95 -12.09
CA SER A 231 13.16 -7.14 -11.04
C SER A 231 12.53 -7.06 -9.64
N TRP A 232 11.60 -6.12 -9.43
CA TRP A 232 10.89 -5.99 -8.17
C TRP A 232 10.01 -7.22 -7.90
N LEU A 233 9.28 -7.73 -8.89
CA LEU A 233 8.45 -8.92 -8.74
C LEU A 233 9.27 -10.16 -8.36
N ILE A 234 10.42 -10.35 -9.02
CA ILE A 234 11.35 -11.45 -8.70
C ILE A 234 11.88 -11.30 -7.28
N GLN A 235 12.34 -10.11 -6.90
CA GLN A 235 12.86 -9.84 -5.56
C GLN A 235 11.81 -10.14 -4.48
N ARG A 236 10.53 -9.80 -4.70
CA ARG A 236 9.45 -10.13 -3.76
C ARG A 236 9.19 -11.62 -3.69
N GLN A 237 9.26 -12.34 -4.80
CA GLN A 237 9.09 -13.79 -4.81
C GLN A 237 10.22 -14.50 -4.04
N GLU A 238 11.45 -14.02 -4.17
CA GLU A 238 12.61 -14.47 -3.38
C GLU A 238 12.43 -14.17 -1.89
N GLN A 239 11.98 -12.96 -1.56
CA GLN A 239 11.70 -12.55 -0.18
C GLN A 239 10.62 -13.45 0.47
N LEU A 240 9.56 -13.82 -0.25
CA LEU A 240 8.55 -14.77 0.25
C LEU A 240 9.17 -16.13 0.57
N THR A 241 10.09 -16.59 -0.28
CA THR A 241 10.80 -17.86 -0.05
C THR A 241 11.69 -17.78 1.19
N GLN A 242 12.41 -16.66 1.37
CA GLN A 242 13.24 -16.41 2.55
C GLN A 242 12.41 -16.37 3.84
N LEU A 243 11.23 -15.74 3.82
CA LEU A 243 10.34 -15.68 4.97
C LEU A 243 9.78 -17.07 5.34
N ILE A 244 9.48 -17.92 4.37
CA ILE A 244 9.09 -19.32 4.62
C ILE A 244 10.26 -20.09 5.26
N THR A 245 11.47 -19.95 4.73
CA THR A 245 12.67 -20.59 5.29
C THR A 245 12.93 -20.13 6.72
N GLY A 246 12.94 -18.81 6.96
CA GLY A 246 13.13 -18.24 8.29
C GLY A 246 12.04 -18.69 9.27
N TYR A 247 10.78 -18.77 8.83
CA TYR A 247 9.71 -19.34 9.64
C TYR A 247 9.99 -20.79 10.05
N MET A 248 10.45 -21.63 9.12
CA MET A 248 10.81 -23.02 9.41
C MET A 248 11.98 -23.12 10.40
N GLU A 249 12.98 -22.26 10.26
CA GLU A 249 14.14 -22.18 11.17
C GLU A 249 13.72 -21.71 12.58
N ASP A 250 12.96 -20.63 12.67
CA ASP A 250 12.57 -20.01 13.95
C ASP A 250 11.53 -20.84 14.72
N SER A 251 10.68 -21.57 14.00
CA SER A 251 9.53 -22.27 14.61
C SER A 251 9.74 -23.77 14.72
N TRP A 252 10.16 -24.43 13.63
CA TRP A 252 10.13 -25.89 13.52
C TRP A 252 11.49 -26.54 13.78
N GLU A 253 12.59 -25.88 13.45
CA GLU A 253 13.93 -26.42 13.70
C GLU A 253 14.19 -26.78 15.17
N PRO A 254 13.75 -26.00 16.19
CA PRO A 254 13.87 -26.41 17.59
C PRO A 254 13.08 -27.67 17.93
N VAL A 255 11.89 -27.83 17.33
CA VAL A 255 11.06 -29.04 17.49
C VAL A 255 11.80 -30.24 16.91
N MET A 256 12.38 -30.10 15.72
CA MET A 256 13.13 -31.18 15.08
C MET A 256 14.45 -31.49 15.83
N SER A 257 15.13 -30.46 16.33
CA SER A 257 16.42 -30.58 17.04
C SER A 257 16.31 -31.29 18.39
N SER A 258 15.13 -31.28 19.02
CA SER A 258 14.85 -32.07 20.24
C SER A 258 15.16 -33.57 20.07
N LEU A 259 15.15 -34.10 18.84
CA LEU A 259 15.51 -35.47 18.52
C LEU A 259 17.02 -35.72 18.42
N PHE A 260 17.84 -34.68 18.31
CA PHE A 260 19.27 -34.77 17.94
C PHE A 260 20.24 -34.11 18.92
N GLU A 261 19.79 -33.20 19.78
CA GLU A 261 20.65 -32.30 20.58
C GLU A 261 21.49 -32.95 21.69
N LYS A 262 21.36 -34.25 21.97
CA LYS A 262 22.19 -34.93 22.98
C LYS A 262 22.90 -36.17 22.43
N LYS A 263 23.91 -35.96 21.58
CA LYS A 263 24.94 -36.97 21.30
C LYS A 263 25.93 -37.06 22.47
N THR A 264 25.48 -37.54 23.62
CA THR A 264 26.37 -38.00 24.70
C THR A 264 26.29 -39.53 24.83
N LEU A 265 27.43 -40.12 25.20
CA LEU A 265 27.85 -41.52 25.02
C LEU A 265 27.09 -42.59 25.84
N VAL A 266 25.78 -42.45 26.12
CA VAL A 266 25.06 -43.40 27.00
C VAL A 266 23.80 -43.99 26.35
N SER A 267 23.75 -45.32 26.34
CA SER A 267 22.66 -46.26 25.98
C SER A 267 21.56 -45.78 25.01
N VAL A 268 21.66 -46.24 23.75
CA VAL A 268 20.78 -45.95 22.61
C VAL A 268 19.29 -46.28 22.82
N ILE A 269 18.92 -47.19 23.73
CA ILE A 269 17.55 -47.75 23.78
C ILE A 269 16.63 -46.99 24.76
N LEU A 270 17.05 -46.75 26.02
CA LEU A 270 16.24 -46.02 27.01
C LEU A 270 16.19 -44.52 26.73
N TRP A 271 17.26 -43.95 26.16
CA TRP A 271 17.32 -42.55 25.76
C TRP A 271 16.37 -42.22 24.59
N SER A 272 16.11 -43.19 23.71
CA SER A 272 15.22 -42.99 22.54
C SER A 272 13.76 -42.70 22.92
N ASN A 273 13.29 -43.22 24.07
CA ASN A 273 11.91 -43.03 24.48
C ASN A 273 11.65 -41.60 24.97
N HIS A 274 12.50 -41.09 25.87
CA HIS A 274 12.41 -39.73 26.40
C HIS A 274 12.51 -38.66 25.29
N LEU A 275 13.48 -38.81 24.37
CA LEU A 275 13.65 -37.85 23.26
C LEU A 275 12.44 -37.83 22.32
N PHE A 276 11.82 -38.99 22.08
CA PHE A 276 10.59 -39.04 21.30
C PHE A 276 9.43 -38.39 22.05
N ASP A 277 9.28 -38.64 23.35
CA ASP A 277 8.19 -38.05 24.12
C ASP A 277 8.35 -36.51 24.24
N GLU A 278 9.59 -36.02 24.32
CA GLU A 278 9.95 -34.59 24.26
C GLU A 278 9.65 -33.98 22.88
N PHE A 279 9.95 -34.70 21.79
CA PHE A 279 9.58 -34.32 20.44
C PHE A 279 8.06 -34.22 20.27
N ILE A 280 7.29 -35.22 20.73
CA ILE A 280 5.83 -35.21 20.64
C ILE A 280 5.23 -34.07 21.46
N SER A 281 5.73 -33.84 22.67
CA SER A 281 5.30 -32.70 23.50
C SER A 281 5.57 -31.36 22.82
N SER A 282 6.75 -31.21 22.21
CA SER A 282 7.12 -30.00 21.46
C SER A 282 6.27 -29.81 20.20
N LEU A 283 5.97 -30.91 19.49
CA LEU A 283 5.11 -30.95 18.31
C LEU A 283 3.66 -30.57 18.65
N GLU A 284 3.09 -31.13 19.71
CA GLU A 284 1.72 -30.81 20.17
C GLU A 284 1.62 -29.35 20.63
N LYS A 285 2.66 -28.85 21.32
CA LYS A 285 2.72 -27.46 21.76
C LYS A 285 2.78 -26.48 20.57
N ILE A 286 3.63 -26.73 19.58
CA ILE A 286 3.71 -25.85 18.40
C ILE A 286 2.43 -25.95 17.57
N TYR A 287 1.88 -27.14 17.40
CA TYR A 287 0.65 -27.37 16.64
C TYR A 287 -0.54 -26.62 17.27
N SER A 288 -0.77 -26.81 18.56
CA SER A 288 -1.89 -26.16 19.27
C SER A 288 -1.81 -24.63 19.23
N MET A 289 -0.60 -24.09 19.35
CA MET A 289 -0.35 -22.65 19.24
C MET A 289 -0.61 -22.14 17.82
N GLN A 290 -0.01 -22.77 16.81
CA GLN A 290 -0.02 -22.25 15.44
C GLN A 290 -1.29 -22.57 14.66
N LYS A 291 -2.11 -23.53 15.12
CA LYS A 291 -3.46 -23.74 14.57
C LYS A 291 -4.33 -22.49 14.68
N THR A 292 -4.10 -21.64 15.68
CA THR A 292 -4.83 -20.38 15.91
C THR A 292 -4.35 -19.22 15.05
N TRP A 293 -3.22 -19.37 14.35
CA TRP A 293 -2.69 -18.30 13.51
C TRP A 293 -3.39 -18.31 12.16
N LYS A 294 -3.52 -17.15 11.51
CA LYS A 294 -4.24 -17.03 10.24
C LYS A 294 -3.30 -16.70 9.09
N VAL A 295 -3.27 -17.56 8.08
CA VAL A 295 -2.64 -17.27 6.78
C VAL A 295 -3.75 -17.18 5.74
N SER A 296 -4.21 -15.97 5.45
CA SER A 296 -5.43 -15.76 4.64
C SER A 296 -5.33 -16.31 3.22
N ASP A 297 -4.14 -16.28 2.61
CA ASP A 297 -3.95 -16.74 1.24
C ASP A 297 -3.80 -18.26 1.16
N PRO A 298 -4.64 -18.97 0.39
CA PRO A 298 -4.59 -20.43 0.30
C PRO A 298 -3.28 -20.99 -0.27
N LEU A 299 -2.64 -20.31 -1.22
CA LEU A 299 -1.41 -20.79 -1.86
C LEU A 299 -0.24 -20.70 -0.89
N ILE A 300 -0.12 -19.59 -0.16
CA ILE A 300 0.90 -19.45 0.89
C ILE A 300 0.66 -20.43 2.03
N ARG A 301 -0.61 -20.59 2.43
CA ARG A 301 -1.00 -21.57 3.45
C ARG A 301 -0.59 -22.98 3.07
N GLN A 302 -0.86 -23.39 1.83
CA GLN A 302 -0.46 -24.68 1.29
C GLN A 302 1.06 -24.85 1.30
N LYS A 303 1.82 -23.86 0.81
CA LYS A 303 3.29 -23.92 0.80
C LYS A 303 3.89 -24.10 2.19
N LEU A 304 3.35 -23.42 3.20
CA LEU A 304 3.78 -23.58 4.59
C LEU A 304 3.49 -24.99 5.10
N ARG A 305 2.28 -25.51 4.87
CA ARG A 305 1.89 -26.87 5.27
C ARG A 305 2.77 -27.92 4.61
N GLU A 306 3.02 -27.80 3.31
CA GLU A 306 3.91 -28.69 2.57
C GLU A 306 5.34 -28.67 3.13
N ALA A 307 5.90 -27.48 3.41
CA ALA A 307 7.22 -27.35 4.00
C ALA A 307 7.33 -28.01 5.39
N ILE A 308 6.29 -27.88 6.21
CA ILE A 308 6.19 -28.54 7.52
C ILE A 308 6.11 -30.05 7.36
N ILE A 309 5.18 -30.54 6.55
CA ILE A 309 4.96 -31.97 6.31
C ILE A 309 6.23 -32.64 5.79
N GLN A 310 6.90 -32.02 4.81
CA GLN A 310 8.14 -32.54 4.22
C GLN A 310 9.28 -32.67 5.23
N LYS A 311 9.32 -31.83 6.28
CA LYS A 311 10.33 -31.95 7.35
C LYS A 311 9.89 -32.87 8.50
N VAL A 312 8.64 -32.76 8.95
CA VAL A 312 8.14 -33.40 10.18
C VAL A 312 7.82 -34.87 9.97
N ILE A 313 7.11 -35.21 8.89
CA ILE A 313 6.61 -36.58 8.67
C ILE A 313 7.73 -37.62 8.52
N PRO A 314 8.81 -37.37 7.74
CA PRO A 314 9.91 -38.33 7.64
C PRO A 314 10.57 -38.62 8.98
N LEU A 315 10.77 -37.59 9.81
CA LEU A 315 11.39 -37.73 11.12
C LEU A 315 10.47 -38.46 12.11
N PHE A 316 9.17 -38.16 12.09
CA PHE A 316 8.20 -38.89 12.90
C PHE A 316 8.13 -40.38 12.52
N ARG A 317 8.08 -40.70 11.22
CA ARG A 317 8.08 -42.08 10.71
C ARG A 317 9.32 -42.85 11.15
N GLN A 318 10.50 -42.26 11.00
CA GLN A 318 11.76 -42.87 11.41
C GLN A 318 11.78 -43.24 12.91
N GLN A 319 11.17 -42.41 13.76
CA GLN A 319 11.12 -42.69 15.20
C GLN A 319 10.10 -43.78 15.56
N LEU A 320 8.97 -43.84 14.86
CA LEU A 320 7.98 -44.93 15.04
C LEU A 320 8.57 -46.30 14.66
N GLU A 321 9.34 -46.35 13.58
CA GLU A 321 10.05 -47.55 13.14
C GLU A 321 11.06 -48.03 14.19
N LYS A 322 11.87 -47.12 14.76
CA LYS A 322 12.80 -47.43 15.86
C LYS A 322 12.10 -48.03 17.08
N LYS A 323 10.89 -47.55 17.40
CA LYS A 323 10.09 -48.06 18.52
C LYS A 323 9.35 -49.38 18.19
N HIS A 324 9.56 -49.98 17.01
CA HIS A 324 8.83 -51.16 16.54
C HIS A 324 7.30 -51.00 16.67
N LYS A 325 6.81 -49.76 16.51
CA LYS A 325 5.38 -49.41 16.48
C LYS A 325 5.01 -48.98 15.07
N PRO A 326 4.95 -49.90 14.09
CA PRO A 326 4.44 -49.56 12.76
C PRO A 326 2.95 -49.22 12.93
N SER A 327 2.61 -47.95 12.75
CA SER A 327 1.21 -47.52 12.71
C SER A 327 1.10 -46.46 11.64
N TYR A 328 0.77 -46.93 10.45
CA TYR A 328 0.46 -46.11 9.29
C TYR A 328 -0.62 -45.06 9.64
N ASP A 329 -1.65 -45.48 10.37
CA ASP A 329 -2.74 -44.64 10.89
C ASP A 329 -2.25 -43.42 11.71
N ARG A 330 -1.17 -43.55 12.49
CA ARG A 330 -0.63 -42.43 13.28
C ARG A 330 0.07 -41.39 12.40
N VAL A 331 0.72 -41.84 11.33
CA VAL A 331 1.41 -40.96 10.39
C VAL A 331 0.38 -40.20 9.56
N GLU A 332 -0.64 -40.88 9.04
CA GLU A 332 -1.74 -40.24 8.31
C GLU A 332 -2.52 -39.27 9.19
N HIS A 333 -2.76 -39.62 10.46
CA HIS A 333 -3.43 -38.72 11.40
C HIS A 333 -2.66 -37.42 11.62
N LEU A 334 -1.34 -37.50 11.86
CA LEU A 334 -0.50 -36.31 12.02
C LEU A 334 -0.46 -35.47 10.74
N GLU A 335 -0.33 -36.11 9.58
CA GLU A 335 -0.33 -35.41 8.29
C GLU A 335 -1.65 -34.65 8.07
N SER A 336 -2.80 -35.28 8.37
CA SER A 336 -4.10 -34.63 8.33
C SER A 336 -4.18 -33.44 9.30
N GLN A 337 -3.64 -33.56 10.51
CA GLN A 337 -3.61 -32.45 11.47
C GLN A 337 -2.78 -31.28 10.95
N LEU A 338 -1.59 -31.54 10.41
CA LEU A 338 -0.71 -30.51 9.85
C LEU A 338 -1.36 -29.78 8.66
N LEU A 339 -2.18 -30.48 7.87
CA LEU A 339 -2.98 -29.88 6.80
C LEU A 339 -4.09 -28.94 7.30
N GLU A 340 -4.46 -28.97 8.58
CA GLU A 340 -5.43 -28.03 9.18
C GLU A 340 -4.76 -26.76 9.76
N MET A 341 -3.43 -26.66 9.75
CA MET A 341 -2.75 -25.52 10.35
C MET A 341 -3.03 -24.22 9.60
N PHE A 342 -3.01 -23.10 10.32
CA PHE A 342 -3.21 -21.74 9.80
C PHE A 342 -4.62 -21.36 9.32
N GLU A 343 -5.64 -22.09 9.75
CA GLU A 343 -7.07 -21.78 9.49
C GLU A 343 -7.69 -20.77 10.47
N GLY A 344 -6.90 -20.26 11.43
CA GLY A 344 -7.36 -19.48 12.59
C GLY A 344 -8.27 -18.29 12.32
#